data_AF-A0A537MAR3-F1
#
_entry.id   AF-A0A537MAR3-F1
#
_cell.length_a   1.000
_cell.length_b   1.000
_cell.length_c   1.000
_cell.angle_alpha   90.00
_cell.angle_beta   90.00
_cell.angle_gamma   90.00
#
_symmetry.space_group_name_H-M   'P 1'
#
loop_
_entity.id
_entity.type
_entity.pdbx_description
1 polymer ?
#
loop_
_entity_poly.entity_id
_entity_poly.type
_entity_poly.pdbx_seq_one_letter_code
_entity_poly.pdbx_strand_id
1 'polypeptide(L)'
;MTLVLSPVTAFNNLLDMDRKVALPLVAGLAVLATAAIATTWGVDLPTMGLMGLYLAALGVILIVVANAVRDPRMGKALGWFVTVLIMAIVSCFFVSAVFRRQGVINPTYCLVRFWEPCPDAEAGVVRRNAEAIETSLVQERGSGPVLPPPPPVQAPGDVQNAFTFDISAYDVVIQFAGLLTRETITQLNSGLRARGWDMQSASGERIAAAQGLNEVRYASPGDRVAAEALASTINEARVTASPVQARPNPSIRPGTLEVWISN
;
A
#
# COMPACT_ATOMS: atom_id res chain seq x y z
N MET A 1 -67.98 -10.07 5.73
CA MET A 1 -66.91 -9.50 6.56
C MET A 1 -65.62 -10.23 6.25
N THR A 2 -64.69 -9.59 5.56
CA THR A 2 -63.35 -10.13 5.29
C THR A 2 -62.42 -9.69 6.43
N LEU A 3 -61.93 -10.64 7.22
CA LEU A 3 -60.92 -10.39 8.24
C LEU A 3 -59.58 -10.14 7.54
N VAL A 4 -59.16 -8.88 7.47
CA VAL A 4 -57.82 -8.50 7.03
C VAL A 4 -56.88 -8.73 8.20
N LEU A 5 -56.27 -9.91 8.26
CA LEU A 5 -55.19 -10.20 9.21
C LEU A 5 -53.94 -9.44 8.79
N SER A 6 -53.35 -8.70 9.72
CA SER A 6 -52.06 -8.06 9.46
C SER A 6 -50.98 -9.14 9.25
N PRO A 7 -50.04 -8.95 8.32
CA PRO A 7 -48.95 -9.91 8.07
C PRO A 7 -48.15 -10.25 9.33
N VAL A 8 -47.99 -9.27 10.23
CA VAL A 8 -47.29 -9.44 11.51
C VAL A 8 -48.05 -10.40 12.44
N THR A 9 -49.37 -10.29 12.48
CA THR A 9 -50.23 -11.15 13.33
C THR A 9 -50.27 -12.58 12.79
N ALA A 10 -50.30 -12.74 11.47
CA ALA A 10 -50.20 -14.06 10.83
C ALA A 10 -48.85 -14.73 11.14
N PHE A 11 -47.76 -13.97 11.12
CA PHE A 11 -46.42 -14.47 11.41
C PHE A 11 -46.26 -14.88 12.89
N ASN A 12 -46.75 -14.07 13.83
CA ASN A 12 -46.71 -14.42 15.26
C ASN A 12 -47.54 -15.68 15.56
N ASN A 13 -48.73 -15.82 14.95
CA ASN A 13 -49.54 -17.04 15.12
C ASN A 13 -48.86 -18.28 14.54
N LEU A 14 -48.05 -18.12 13.49
CA LEU A 14 -47.26 -19.21 12.90
C LEU A 14 -46.10 -19.64 13.79
N LEU A 15 -45.49 -18.71 14.54
CA LEU A 15 -44.44 -19.01 15.52
C LEU A 15 -44.97 -19.66 16.80
N ASP A 16 -46.24 -19.41 17.15
CA ASP A 16 -46.93 -20.08 18.25
C ASP A 16 -47.36 -21.52 17.91
N MET A 17 -47.50 -21.86 16.62
CA MET A 17 -47.61 -23.27 16.20
C MET A 17 -46.25 -23.96 16.32
N ASP A 18 -46.25 -25.13 16.98
CA ASP A 18 -45.09 -25.97 17.32
C ASP A 18 -43.76 -25.51 16.69
N ARG A 19 -42.90 -24.93 17.54
CA ARG A 19 -41.63 -24.31 17.15
C ARG A 19 -40.74 -25.23 16.28
N LYS A 20 -40.90 -26.54 16.41
CA LYS A 20 -40.16 -27.53 15.61
C LYS A 20 -40.59 -27.55 14.13
N VAL A 21 -41.85 -27.23 13.85
CA VAL A 21 -42.43 -27.20 12.50
C VAL A 21 -42.36 -25.79 11.90
N ALA A 22 -42.55 -24.75 12.72
CA ALA A 22 -42.50 -23.36 12.26
C ALA A 22 -41.10 -22.94 11.79
N LEU A 23 -40.04 -23.38 12.49
CA LEU A 23 -38.66 -22.99 12.19
C LEU A 23 -38.19 -23.35 10.75
N PRO A 24 -38.33 -24.61 10.27
CA PRO A 24 -37.92 -24.95 8.89
C PRO A 24 -38.78 -24.24 7.84
N LEU A 25 -40.05 -23.95 8.15
CA LEU A 25 -40.99 -23.30 7.24
C LEU A 25 -40.63 -21.82 7.05
N VAL A 26 -40.31 -21.12 8.14
CA VAL A 26 -39.80 -19.74 8.11
C VAL A 26 -38.43 -19.67 7.43
N ALA A 27 -37.54 -20.64 7.69
CA ALA A 27 -36.25 -20.71 7.02
C ALA A 27 -36.39 -20.91 5.50
N GLY A 28 -37.29 -21.79 5.05
CA GLY A 28 -37.60 -21.98 3.64
C GLY A 28 -38.16 -20.72 2.98
N LEU A 29 -39.10 -20.03 3.65
CA LEU A 29 -39.63 -18.75 3.17
C LEU A 29 -38.57 -17.66 3.08
N ALA A 30 -37.66 -17.59 4.06
CA ALA A 30 -36.55 -16.63 4.04
C ALA A 30 -35.61 -16.90 2.85
N VAL A 31 -35.27 -18.16 2.58
CA VAL A 31 -34.45 -18.54 1.41
C VAL A 31 -35.14 -18.16 0.10
N LEU A 32 -36.44 -18.45 -0.03
CA LEU A 32 -37.21 -18.10 -1.23
C LEU A 32 -37.34 -16.58 -1.42
N ALA A 33 -37.57 -15.83 -0.34
CA ALA A 33 -37.62 -14.37 -0.38
C ALA A 33 -36.28 -13.76 -0.80
N THR A 34 -35.18 -14.29 -0.26
CA THR A 34 -33.82 -13.84 -0.62
C THR A 34 -33.52 -14.14 -2.09
N ALA A 35 -33.96 -15.29 -2.59
CA ALA A 35 -33.78 -15.66 -3.99
C ALA A 35 -34.57 -14.74 -4.94
N ALA A 36 -35.81 -14.40 -4.59
CA ALA A 36 -36.63 -13.47 -5.36
C ALA A 36 -36.07 -12.04 -5.37
N ILE A 37 -35.50 -11.57 -4.27
CA ILE A 37 -34.86 -10.25 -4.21
C ILE A 37 -33.61 -10.22 -5.09
N ALA A 38 -32.77 -11.25 -5.04
CA ALA A 38 -31.55 -11.31 -5.81
C ALA A 38 -31.79 -11.37 -7.34
N THR A 39 -32.85 -12.06 -7.80
CA THR A 39 -33.22 -12.05 -9.22
C THR A 39 -33.71 -10.68 -9.69
N THR A 40 -34.40 -9.91 -8.83
CA THR A 40 -34.80 -8.52 -9.17
C THR A 40 -33.63 -7.55 -9.30
N TRP A 41 -32.46 -7.89 -8.75
CA TRP A 41 -31.24 -7.05 -8.84
C TRP A 41 -30.31 -7.44 -10.00
N GLY A 42 -30.73 -8.37 -10.87
CA GLY A 42 -29.96 -8.76 -12.06
C GLY A 42 -28.68 -9.53 -11.72
N VAL A 43 -28.63 -10.19 -10.56
CA VAL A 43 -27.49 -11.05 -10.19
C VAL A 43 -27.56 -12.35 -10.99
N ASP A 44 -26.46 -12.70 -11.66
CA ASP A 44 -26.34 -13.96 -12.40
C ASP A 44 -26.57 -15.18 -11.51
N LEU A 45 -27.45 -16.09 -11.94
CA LEU A 45 -27.76 -17.38 -11.30
C LEU A 45 -26.53 -18.20 -10.85
N PRO A 46 -25.46 -18.35 -11.65
CA PRO A 46 -24.26 -19.07 -11.19
C PRO A 46 -23.54 -18.38 -10.02
N THR A 47 -23.50 -17.05 -9.99
CA THR A 47 -22.93 -16.27 -8.88
C THR A 47 -23.78 -16.41 -7.62
N MET A 48 -25.11 -16.45 -7.77
CA MET A 48 -26.05 -16.72 -6.69
C MET A 48 -25.89 -18.12 -6.09
N GLY A 49 -25.70 -19.13 -6.93
CA GLY A 49 -25.44 -20.51 -6.47
C GLY A 49 -24.15 -20.60 -5.64
N LEU A 50 -23.10 -19.92 -6.08
CA LEU A 50 -21.84 -19.84 -5.34
C LEU A 50 -22.01 -19.14 -4.00
N MET A 51 -22.68 -17.98 -3.96
CA MET A 51 -22.98 -17.29 -2.69
C MET A 51 -23.86 -18.13 -1.75
N GLY A 52 -24.88 -18.80 -2.28
CA GLY A 52 -25.74 -19.69 -1.50
C GLY A 52 -24.95 -20.84 -0.88
N LEU A 53 -24.03 -21.44 -1.62
CA LEU A 53 -23.13 -22.48 -1.12
C LEU A 53 -22.21 -21.94 -0.02
N TYR A 54 -21.65 -20.74 -0.18
CA TYR A 54 -20.83 -20.10 0.85
C TYR A 54 -21.61 -19.84 2.15
N LEU A 55 -22.84 -19.32 2.04
CA LEU A 55 -23.68 -19.06 3.20
C LEU A 55 -24.10 -20.36 3.91
N ALA A 56 -24.43 -21.41 3.15
CA ALA A 56 -24.73 -22.72 3.71
C ALA A 56 -23.52 -23.32 4.43
N ALA A 57 -22.33 -23.28 3.81
CA ALA A 57 -21.10 -23.76 4.42
C ALA A 57 -20.76 -22.98 5.70
N LEU A 58 -20.90 -21.65 5.68
CA LEU A 58 -20.71 -20.81 6.85
C LEU A 58 -21.71 -21.16 7.97
N GLY A 59 -22.98 -21.38 7.64
CA GLY A 59 -24.00 -21.81 8.58
C GLY A 59 -23.66 -23.15 9.25
N VAL A 60 -23.20 -24.13 8.48
CA VAL A 60 -22.73 -25.42 9.02
C VAL A 60 -21.53 -25.22 9.96
N ILE A 61 -20.53 -24.42 9.56
CA ILE A 61 -19.37 -24.10 10.40
C ILE A 61 -19.82 -23.46 11.71
N LEU A 62 -20.74 -22.49 11.67
CA LEU A 62 -21.24 -21.82 12.87
C LEU A 62 -22.00 -22.77 13.80
N ILE A 63 -22.79 -23.71 13.27
CA ILE A 63 -23.46 -24.74 14.07
C ILE A 63 -22.43 -25.66 14.73
N VAL A 64 -21.41 -26.10 13.99
CA VAL A 64 -20.32 -26.92 14.54
C VAL A 64 -19.58 -26.17 15.64
N VAL A 65 -19.25 -24.90 15.42
CA VAL A 65 -18.59 -24.05 16.43
C VAL A 65 -19.49 -23.86 17.66
N ALA A 66 -20.78 -23.56 17.47
CA ALA A 66 -21.73 -23.40 18.57
C ALA A 66 -21.88 -24.68 19.42
N ASN A 67 -21.87 -25.84 18.77
CA ASN A 67 -21.89 -27.13 19.46
C ASN A 67 -20.56 -27.44 20.15
N ALA A 68 -19.43 -27.14 19.52
CA ALA A 68 -18.10 -27.30 20.10
C ALA A 68 -17.88 -26.41 21.34
N VAL A 69 -18.45 -25.20 21.35
CA VAL A 69 -18.37 -24.27 22.49
C VAL A 69 -19.23 -24.74 23.67
N ARG A 70 -20.31 -25.49 23.44
CA ARG A 70 -21.17 -26.03 24.51
C ARG A 70 -20.50 -27.14 25.31
N ASP A 71 -19.58 -27.91 24.73
CA ASP A 71 -18.82 -28.92 25.46
C ASP A 71 -17.61 -28.27 26.15
N PRO A 72 -17.50 -28.28 27.49
CA PRO A 72 -16.42 -27.63 28.22
C PRO A 72 -15.03 -28.22 27.90
N ARG A 73 -14.94 -29.46 27.40
CA ARG A 73 -13.66 -30.05 26.97
C ARG A 73 -13.26 -29.55 25.59
N MET A 74 -14.20 -29.53 24.64
CA MET A 74 -13.94 -28.96 23.30
C MET A 74 -13.69 -27.46 23.36
N GLY A 75 -14.39 -26.72 24.23
CA GLY A 75 -14.17 -25.29 24.42
C GLY A 75 -12.74 -24.98 24.89
N LYS A 76 -12.18 -25.78 25.81
CA LYS A 76 -10.77 -25.64 26.23
C LYS A 76 -9.79 -25.96 25.10
N ALA A 77 -10.04 -27.02 24.35
CA ALA A 77 -9.18 -27.41 23.23
C ALA A 77 -9.19 -26.35 22.11
N LEU A 78 -10.38 -25.84 21.76
CA LEU A 78 -10.56 -24.76 20.80
C LEU A 78 -9.87 -23.47 21.29
N GLY A 79 -10.01 -23.14 22.57
CA GLY A 79 -9.32 -22.01 23.18
C GLY A 79 -7.80 -22.09 23.01
N TRP A 80 -7.21 -23.23 23.38
CA TRP A 80 -5.77 -23.46 23.18
C TRP A 80 -5.34 -23.38 21.72
N PHE A 81 -6.11 -23.98 20.81
CA PHE A 81 -5.83 -23.91 19.38
C PHE A 81 -5.82 -22.47 18.87
N VAL A 82 -6.82 -21.67 19.23
CA VAL A 82 -6.91 -20.25 18.86
C VAL A 82 -5.74 -19.46 19.46
N THR A 83 -5.37 -19.71 20.72
CA THR A 83 -4.21 -19.06 21.34
C THR A 83 -2.91 -19.39 20.60
N VAL A 84 -2.68 -20.66 20.27
CA VAL A 84 -1.49 -21.09 19.51
C VAL A 84 -1.47 -20.47 18.12
N LEU A 85 -2.62 -20.42 17.44
CA LEU A 85 -2.74 -19.82 16.11
C LEU A 85 -2.43 -18.31 16.14
N ILE A 86 -2.98 -17.57 17.12
CA ILE A 86 -2.69 -16.14 17.30
C ILE A 86 -1.19 -15.93 17.60
N MET A 87 -0.62 -16.74 18.49
CA MET A 87 0.82 -16.66 18.82
C MET A 87 1.70 -16.94 17.59
N ALA A 88 1.32 -17.91 16.75
CA ALA A 88 2.03 -18.20 15.50
C ALA A 88 1.94 -17.02 14.51
N ILE A 89 0.75 -16.43 14.33
CA ILE A 89 0.57 -15.25 13.47
C ILE A 89 1.42 -14.08 13.97
N VAL A 90 1.33 -13.74 15.27
CA VAL A 90 2.12 -12.65 15.87
C VAL A 90 3.61 -12.90 15.71
N SER A 91 4.07 -14.13 15.91
CA SER A 91 5.46 -14.52 15.71
C SER A 91 5.89 -14.32 14.25
N CYS A 92 5.08 -14.74 13.27
CA CYS A 92 5.35 -14.49 11.85
C CYS A 92 5.46 -13.00 11.54
N PHE A 93 4.54 -12.16 12.04
CA PHE A 93 4.60 -10.71 11.86
C PHE A 93 5.86 -10.10 12.48
N PHE A 94 6.23 -10.54 13.70
CA PHE A 94 7.42 -10.07 14.40
C PHE A 94 8.69 -10.44 13.64
N VAL A 95 8.81 -11.69 13.20
CA VAL A 95 9.97 -12.16 12.41
C VAL A 95 10.03 -11.40 11.07
N SER A 96 8.93 -11.23 10.34
CA SER A 96 8.90 -10.40 9.13
C SER A 96 9.30 -8.94 9.37
N ALA A 97 8.95 -8.37 10.52
CA ALA A 97 9.32 -6.99 10.87
C ALA A 97 10.81 -6.87 11.18
N VAL A 98 11.37 -7.80 11.95
CA VAL A 98 12.79 -7.79 12.34
C VAL A 98 13.72 -8.11 11.16
N PHE A 99 13.35 -9.09 10.34
CA PHE A 99 14.20 -9.59 9.24
C PHE A 99 13.91 -8.93 7.88
N ARG A 100 13.20 -7.79 7.88
CA ARG A 100 12.79 -7.07 6.66
C ARG A 100 13.94 -6.73 5.71
N ARG A 101 15.15 -6.55 6.26
CA ARG A 101 16.37 -6.21 5.49
C ARG A 101 17.09 -7.39 4.87
N GLN A 102 16.83 -8.61 5.34
CA GLN A 102 17.59 -9.79 4.89
C GLN A 102 16.97 -10.49 3.67
N GLY A 103 15.77 -10.07 3.23
CA GLY A 103 15.11 -10.63 2.05
C GLY A 103 14.65 -12.09 2.19
N VAL A 104 14.82 -12.71 3.37
CA VAL A 104 14.51 -14.13 3.59
C VAL A 104 13.00 -14.39 3.70
N ILE A 105 12.22 -13.38 4.11
CA ILE A 105 10.79 -13.52 4.37
C ILE A 105 10.01 -12.50 3.55
N ASN A 106 8.91 -12.97 2.95
CA ASN A 106 7.99 -12.15 2.18
C ASN A 106 7.52 -10.93 3.00
N PRO A 107 7.39 -9.76 2.35
CA PRO A 107 7.00 -8.54 3.03
C PRO A 107 5.59 -8.65 3.63
N THR A 108 5.37 -7.89 4.70
CA THR A 108 4.16 -7.97 5.54
C THR A 108 2.85 -7.79 4.77
N TYR A 109 2.85 -7.00 3.69
CA TYR A 109 1.66 -6.82 2.86
C TYR A 109 1.22 -8.09 2.12
N CYS A 110 2.16 -8.99 1.78
CA CYS A 110 1.83 -10.28 1.16
C CYS A 110 1.27 -11.28 2.18
N LEU A 111 1.71 -11.21 3.45
CA LEU A 111 1.16 -12.03 4.53
C LEU A 111 -0.29 -11.69 4.86
N VAL A 112 -0.64 -10.40 4.86
CA VAL A 112 -2.01 -9.94 5.10
C VAL A 112 -2.94 -10.33 3.94
N ARG A 113 -2.41 -10.34 2.72
CA ARG A 113 -3.12 -10.73 1.49
C ARG A 113 -2.73 -12.12 1.02
N PHE A 114 -2.70 -13.08 1.95
CA PHE A 114 -2.27 -14.46 1.65
C PHE A 114 -3.13 -15.17 0.57
N TRP A 115 -4.32 -14.66 0.27
CA TRP A 115 -5.21 -15.18 -0.78
C TRP A 115 -4.89 -14.63 -2.18
N GLU A 116 -4.06 -13.59 -2.30
CA GLU A 116 -3.60 -13.01 -3.57
C GLU A 116 -2.14 -13.44 -3.84
N PRO A 117 -1.76 -13.69 -5.11
CA PRO A 117 -0.35 -13.81 -5.45
C PRO A 117 0.40 -12.54 -5.02
N CYS A 118 1.54 -12.71 -4.34
CA CYS A 118 2.33 -11.59 -3.80
C CYS A 118 2.69 -10.51 -4.86
N PRO A 119 3.00 -10.85 -6.13
CA PRO A 119 3.22 -9.84 -7.18
C PRO A 119 2.02 -8.92 -7.43
N ASP A 120 0.79 -9.47 -7.36
CA ASP A 120 -0.43 -8.70 -7.60
C ASP A 120 -0.75 -7.80 -6.40
N ALA A 121 -0.54 -8.33 -5.19
CA ALA A 121 -0.68 -7.55 -3.96
C ALA A 121 0.30 -6.36 -3.92
N GLU A 122 1.55 -6.57 -4.38
CA GLU A 122 2.56 -5.52 -4.48
C GLU A 122 2.14 -4.44 -5.48
N ALA A 123 1.71 -4.82 -6.69
CA ALA A 123 1.22 -3.88 -7.69
C ALA A 123 0.04 -3.03 -7.17
N GLY A 124 -0.88 -3.64 -6.41
CA GLY A 124 -1.99 -2.93 -5.79
C GLY A 124 -1.60 -1.97 -4.65
N VAL A 125 -0.52 -2.26 -3.92
CA VAL A 125 0.03 -1.31 -2.92
C VAL A 125 0.72 -0.15 -3.62
N VAL A 126 1.52 -0.42 -4.66
CA VAL A 126 2.19 0.61 -5.47
C VAL A 126 1.16 1.58 -6.08
N ARG A 127 0.08 1.05 -6.67
CA ARG A 127 -0.97 1.89 -7.28
C ARG A 127 -1.64 2.81 -6.26
N ARG A 128 -2.00 2.29 -5.08
CA ARG A 128 -2.63 3.10 -4.02
C ARG A 128 -1.70 4.15 -3.44
N ASN A 129 -0.41 3.84 -3.32
CA ASN A 129 0.58 4.83 -2.89
C ASN A 129 0.73 5.93 -3.95
N ALA A 130 0.72 5.60 -5.23
CA ALA A 130 0.73 6.58 -6.31
C ALA A 130 -0.54 7.48 -6.29
N GLU A 131 -1.72 6.89 -6.15
CA GLU A 131 -3.00 7.62 -6.03
C GLU A 131 -3.01 8.55 -4.79
N ALA A 132 -2.46 8.10 -3.66
CA ALA A 132 -2.36 8.92 -2.44
C ALA A 132 -1.44 10.14 -2.64
N ILE A 133 -0.33 9.96 -3.36
CA ILE A 133 0.58 11.06 -3.72
C ILE A 133 -0.13 12.06 -4.63
N GLU A 134 -0.80 11.61 -5.69
CA GLU A 134 -1.55 12.50 -6.58
C GLU A 134 -2.62 13.30 -5.82
N THR A 135 -3.34 12.63 -4.92
CA THR A 135 -4.37 13.28 -4.09
C THR A 135 -3.76 14.36 -3.19
N SER A 136 -2.61 14.08 -2.57
CA SER A 136 -1.92 15.07 -1.74
C SER A 136 -1.42 16.30 -2.54
N LEU A 137 -0.96 16.10 -3.78
CA LEU A 137 -0.50 17.18 -4.65
C LEU A 137 -1.66 18.08 -5.13
N VAL A 138 -2.83 17.49 -5.40
CA VAL A 138 -4.04 18.25 -5.74
C VAL A 138 -4.56 19.04 -4.54
N GLN A 139 -4.51 18.44 -3.34
CA GLN A 139 -4.92 19.10 -2.09
C GLN A 139 -4.05 20.33 -1.79
N GLU A 140 -2.72 20.24 -1.99
CA GLU A 140 -1.80 21.38 -1.81
C GLU A 140 -2.04 22.49 -2.86
N ARG A 141 -2.39 22.14 -4.11
CA ARG A 141 -2.70 23.14 -5.14
C ARG A 141 -4.03 23.87 -4.92
N GLY A 142 -5.00 23.23 -4.26
CA GLY A 142 -6.35 23.79 -4.09
C GLY A 142 -6.55 24.68 -2.87
N SER A 143 -5.67 24.60 -1.86
CA SER A 143 -5.94 25.18 -0.53
C SER A 143 -4.87 26.16 -0.02
N GLY A 144 -3.91 26.55 -0.87
CA GLY A 144 -2.96 27.60 -0.51
C GLY A 144 -3.68 28.94 -0.30
N PRO A 145 -3.47 29.66 0.81
CA PRO A 145 -3.88 31.05 0.90
C PRO A 145 -3.27 31.81 -0.27
N VAL A 146 -4.07 32.66 -0.93
CA VAL A 146 -3.58 33.60 -1.94
C VAL A 146 -2.50 34.44 -1.27
N LEU A 147 -1.24 34.06 -1.49
CA LEU A 147 -0.10 34.85 -1.04
C LEU A 147 -0.24 36.23 -1.69
N PRO A 148 -0.12 37.33 -0.93
CA PRO A 148 -0.02 38.65 -1.54
C PRO A 148 1.10 38.63 -2.59
N PRO A 149 0.96 39.40 -3.68
CA PRO A 149 1.98 39.47 -4.72
C PRO A 149 3.34 39.67 -4.05
N PRO A 150 4.35 38.87 -4.42
CA PRO A 150 5.65 38.96 -3.78
C PRO A 150 6.11 40.42 -3.84
N PRO A 151 6.62 40.99 -2.73
CA PRO A 151 7.25 42.30 -2.78
C PRO A 151 8.31 42.26 -3.89
N PRO A 152 8.46 43.33 -4.68
CA PRO A 152 9.45 43.37 -5.75
C PRO A 152 10.79 42.94 -5.17
N VAL A 153 11.32 41.86 -5.72
CA VAL A 153 12.61 41.28 -5.36
C VAL A 153 13.63 42.39 -5.45
N GLN A 154 14.01 42.96 -4.30
CA GLN A 154 15.23 43.73 -4.20
C GLN A 154 16.33 42.74 -4.53
N ALA A 155 17.02 43.00 -5.64
CA ALA A 155 18.15 42.21 -6.10
C ALA A 155 19.06 41.90 -4.90
N PRO A 156 19.40 40.63 -4.64
CA PRO A 156 20.30 40.28 -3.56
C PRO A 156 21.63 40.99 -3.81
N GLY A 157 21.93 41.96 -2.96
CA GLY A 157 23.27 42.51 -2.84
C GLY A 157 24.21 41.38 -2.42
N ASP A 158 25.13 41.04 -3.32
CA ASP A 158 26.49 40.58 -3.07
C ASP A 158 26.69 39.68 -1.84
N VAL A 159 26.21 38.45 -1.95
CA VAL A 159 26.92 37.28 -1.37
C VAL A 159 27.49 36.47 -2.54
N GLN A 160 28.26 37.13 -3.41
CA GLN A 160 29.00 36.53 -4.52
C GLN A 160 30.31 35.88 -4.03
N ASN A 161 30.19 34.89 -3.15
CA ASN A 161 31.18 33.81 -3.11
C ASN A 161 30.44 32.49 -3.39
N ALA A 162 29.63 32.51 -4.45
CA ALA A 162 29.14 31.30 -5.06
C ALA A 162 30.34 30.65 -5.74
N PHE A 163 30.80 29.52 -5.21
CA PHE A 163 31.56 28.58 -6.01
C PHE A 163 30.65 28.18 -7.17
N THR A 164 30.82 28.85 -8.31
CA THR A 164 30.17 28.48 -9.56
C THR A 164 30.82 27.17 -10.00
N PHE A 165 30.19 26.05 -9.65
CA PHE A 165 30.56 24.76 -10.21
C PHE A 165 29.73 24.55 -11.48
N ASP A 166 30.36 23.98 -12.49
CA ASP A 166 29.68 23.59 -13.71
C ASP A 166 28.98 22.24 -13.49
N ILE A 167 27.65 22.27 -13.36
CA ILE A 167 26.81 21.07 -13.20
C ILE A 167 26.98 20.07 -14.36
N SER A 168 27.33 20.55 -15.56
CA SER A 168 27.49 19.71 -16.75
C SER A 168 28.84 18.98 -16.78
N ALA A 169 29.78 19.34 -15.90
CA ALA A 169 31.06 18.67 -15.76
C ALA A 169 30.97 17.34 -14.98
N TYR A 170 29.81 17.00 -14.42
CA TYR A 170 29.61 15.81 -13.60
C TYR A 170 28.77 14.76 -14.32
N ASP A 171 29.29 13.53 -14.36
CA ASP A 171 28.55 12.36 -14.83
C ASP A 171 27.68 11.80 -13.69
N VAL A 172 26.37 11.80 -13.88
CA VAL A 172 25.40 11.36 -12.87
C VAL A 172 24.87 9.96 -13.20
N VAL A 173 25.10 9.03 -12.27
CA VAL A 173 24.64 7.64 -12.37
C VAL A 173 23.57 7.39 -11.33
N ILE A 174 22.37 6.94 -11.75
CA ILE A 174 21.29 6.60 -10.80
C ILE A 174 21.14 5.09 -10.67
N GLN A 175 21.18 4.65 -9.43
CA GLN A 175 20.93 3.29 -8.98
C GLN A 175 19.75 3.28 -8.01
N PHE A 176 18.76 2.43 -8.26
CA PHE A 176 17.52 2.43 -7.50
C PHE A 176 17.03 1.05 -7.07
N ALA A 177 16.26 1.02 -5.99
CA ALA A 177 15.67 -0.19 -5.43
C ALA A 177 14.27 0.06 -4.83
N GLY A 178 13.64 -1.01 -4.37
CA GLY A 178 12.33 -0.95 -3.71
C GLY A 178 11.20 -0.66 -4.68
N LEU A 179 10.22 0.10 -4.21
CA LEU A 179 8.96 0.36 -4.93
C LEU A 179 9.11 1.41 -6.05
N LEU A 180 10.28 2.04 -6.20
CA LEU A 180 10.57 2.96 -7.30
C LEU A 180 10.47 2.22 -8.64
N THR A 181 9.73 2.75 -9.61
CA THR A 181 9.60 2.16 -10.94
C THR A 181 10.58 2.79 -11.93
N ARG A 182 10.82 2.10 -13.07
CA ARG A 182 11.72 2.61 -14.11
C ARG A 182 11.14 3.89 -14.74
N GLU A 183 9.83 4.00 -14.80
CA GLU A 183 9.08 5.16 -15.29
C GLU A 183 9.30 6.38 -14.39
N THR A 184 9.20 6.22 -13.05
CA THR A 184 9.48 7.29 -12.09
C THR A 184 10.91 7.79 -12.22
N ILE A 185 11.88 6.89 -12.35
CA ILE A 185 13.29 7.27 -12.55
C ILE A 185 13.50 7.95 -13.91
N THR A 186 12.80 7.53 -14.96
CA THR A 186 12.88 8.20 -16.26
C THR A 186 12.37 9.64 -16.19
N GLN A 187 11.28 9.88 -15.46
CA GLN A 187 10.77 11.23 -15.21
C GLN A 187 11.74 12.08 -14.40
N LEU A 188 12.33 11.50 -13.34
CA LEU A 188 13.38 12.15 -12.55
C LEU A 188 14.58 12.54 -13.44
N ASN A 189 15.11 11.61 -14.25
CA ASN A 189 16.25 11.88 -15.13
C ASN A 189 15.93 12.96 -16.16
N SER A 190 14.72 12.99 -16.70
CA SER A 190 14.28 14.06 -17.60
C SER A 190 14.29 15.43 -16.89
N GLY A 191 13.76 15.51 -15.66
CA GLY A 191 13.80 16.73 -14.86
C GLY A 191 15.22 17.18 -14.50
N LEU A 192 16.12 16.24 -14.20
CA LEU A 192 17.53 16.52 -13.93
C LEU A 192 18.25 17.03 -15.18
N ARG A 193 18.06 16.40 -16.35
CA ARG A 193 18.61 16.89 -17.62
C ARG A 193 18.13 18.29 -17.98
N ALA A 194 16.84 18.58 -17.76
CA ALA A 194 16.27 19.90 -18.01
C ALA A 194 16.93 20.98 -17.13
N ARG A 195 17.50 20.61 -15.98
CA ARG A 195 18.27 21.50 -15.11
C ARG A 195 19.77 21.53 -15.44
N GLY A 196 20.24 20.78 -16.46
CA GLY A 196 21.61 20.80 -16.94
C GLY A 196 22.54 19.70 -16.39
N TRP A 197 22.01 18.72 -15.66
CA TRP A 197 22.78 17.56 -15.21
C TRP A 197 23.07 16.59 -16.36
N ASP A 198 24.32 16.15 -16.49
CA ASP A 198 24.67 15.09 -17.44
C ASP A 198 24.38 13.71 -16.84
N MET A 199 23.47 12.96 -17.48
CA MET A 199 22.92 11.73 -16.93
C MET A 199 23.34 10.53 -17.77
N GLN A 200 24.07 9.59 -17.17
CA GLN A 200 24.63 8.42 -17.87
C GLN A 200 23.57 7.55 -18.57
N SER A 201 22.35 7.48 -18.02
CA SER A 201 21.27 6.66 -18.58
C SER A 201 19.91 7.37 -18.56
N ALA A 202 19.01 6.93 -19.43
CA ALA A 202 17.65 7.49 -19.49
C ALA A 202 16.79 7.13 -18.28
N SER A 203 17.03 5.96 -17.67
CA SER A 203 16.10 5.37 -16.69
C SER A 203 16.78 4.72 -15.47
N GLY A 204 18.08 4.93 -15.28
CA GLY A 204 18.83 4.36 -14.18
C GLY A 204 19.01 2.85 -14.26
N GLU A 205 19.71 2.33 -13.25
CA GLU A 205 19.94 0.90 -13.05
C GLU A 205 19.22 0.43 -11.78
N ARG A 206 18.40 -0.62 -11.89
CA ARG A 206 17.76 -1.22 -10.71
C ARG A 206 18.74 -2.22 -10.10
N ILE A 207 19.17 -1.99 -8.87
CA ILE A 207 20.07 -2.89 -8.15
C ILE A 207 19.58 -3.16 -6.73
N ALA A 208 19.76 -4.38 -6.23
CA ALA A 208 19.34 -4.74 -4.87
C ALA A 208 20.12 -3.96 -3.80
N ALA A 209 21.39 -3.63 -4.05
CA ALA A 209 22.24 -2.95 -3.08
C ALA A 209 21.81 -1.49 -2.78
N ALA A 210 20.95 -0.89 -3.61
CA ALA A 210 20.37 0.43 -3.33
C ALA A 210 19.23 0.40 -2.31
N GLN A 211 18.79 -0.78 -1.87
CA GLN A 211 17.69 -0.91 -0.93
C GLN A 211 18.01 -0.32 0.45
N GLY A 212 17.16 0.61 0.90
CA GLY A 212 17.31 1.33 2.18
C GLY A 212 18.27 2.51 2.13
N LEU A 213 18.82 2.84 0.96
CA LEU A 213 19.71 3.99 0.77
C LEU A 213 18.96 5.17 0.15
N ASN A 214 19.37 6.37 0.52
CA ASN A 214 18.90 7.66 0.01
C ASN A 214 20.06 8.65 0.05
N GLU A 215 21.00 8.49 -0.87
CA GLU A 215 22.24 9.25 -0.87
C GLU A 215 22.77 9.58 -2.27
N VAL A 216 23.43 10.74 -2.38
CA VAL A 216 24.27 11.11 -3.53
C VAL A 216 25.71 10.94 -3.10
N ARG A 217 26.40 9.97 -3.68
CA ARG A 217 27.78 9.65 -3.34
C ARG A 217 28.76 10.38 -4.24
N TYR A 218 29.84 10.88 -3.66
CA TYR A 218 30.88 11.63 -4.35
C TYR A 218 32.30 11.21 -3.92
N ALA A 219 33.27 11.34 -4.83
CA ALA A 219 34.62 10.83 -4.59
C ALA A 219 35.51 11.80 -3.80
N SER A 220 35.57 13.07 -4.22
CA SER A 220 36.50 14.06 -3.67
C SER A 220 35.78 15.16 -2.89
N PRO A 221 36.45 15.81 -1.92
CA PRO A 221 35.87 16.95 -1.20
C PRO A 221 35.44 18.10 -2.12
N GLY A 222 36.05 18.25 -3.30
CA GLY A 222 35.67 19.26 -4.30
C GLY A 222 34.30 19.00 -4.92
N ASP A 223 33.89 17.73 -5.03
CA ASP A 223 32.61 17.32 -5.63
C ASP A 223 31.43 17.47 -4.64
N ARG A 224 31.73 17.73 -3.36
CA ARG A 224 30.73 17.75 -2.28
C ARG A 224 29.61 18.74 -2.56
N VAL A 225 29.95 19.96 -3.01
CA VAL A 225 28.96 21.02 -3.26
C VAL A 225 28.00 20.62 -4.38
N ALA A 226 28.52 20.00 -5.44
CA ALA A 226 27.71 19.47 -6.53
C ALA A 226 26.80 18.32 -6.05
N ALA A 227 27.31 17.42 -5.22
CA ALA A 227 26.53 16.33 -4.65
C ALA A 227 25.38 16.82 -3.75
N GLU A 228 25.63 17.85 -2.92
CA GLU A 228 24.61 18.48 -2.07
C GLU A 228 23.53 19.18 -2.91
N ALA A 229 23.93 19.88 -3.99
CA ALA A 229 22.99 20.49 -4.93
C ALA A 229 22.13 19.47 -5.68
N LEU A 230 22.73 18.35 -6.11
CA LEU A 230 22.00 17.25 -6.74
C LEU A 230 21.02 16.60 -5.75
N ALA A 231 21.45 16.35 -4.51
CA ALA A 231 20.60 15.81 -3.46
C ALA A 231 19.40 16.74 -3.18
N SER A 232 19.62 18.06 -3.10
CA SER A 232 18.54 19.05 -2.96
C SER A 232 17.55 18.98 -4.13
N THR A 233 18.07 18.91 -5.36
CA THR A 233 17.22 18.80 -6.57
C THR A 233 16.37 17.52 -6.55
N ILE A 234 16.93 16.39 -6.12
CA ILE A 234 16.18 15.13 -6.00
C ILE A 234 15.13 15.22 -4.89
N ASN A 235 15.44 15.87 -3.77
CA ASN A 235 14.49 16.10 -2.68
C ASN A 235 13.31 16.97 -3.10
N GLU A 236 13.53 17.98 -3.94
CA GLU A 236 12.45 18.79 -4.53
C GLU A 236 11.50 17.95 -5.40
N ALA A 237 12.02 16.92 -6.06
CA ALA A 237 11.21 16.00 -6.87
C ALA A 237 10.34 15.05 -6.02
N ARG A 238 10.57 14.97 -4.70
CA ARG A 238 9.81 14.14 -3.74
C ARG A 238 9.66 12.67 -4.19
N VAL A 239 10.68 12.12 -4.85
CA VAL A 239 10.67 10.72 -5.34
C VAL A 239 10.84 9.69 -4.22
N THR A 240 11.47 10.08 -3.11
CA THR A 240 11.72 9.22 -1.94
C THR A 240 11.02 9.78 -0.71
N ALA A 241 10.61 8.89 0.21
CA ALA A 241 9.98 9.29 1.46
C ALA A 241 10.98 9.91 2.46
N SER A 242 12.25 9.50 2.38
CA SER A 242 13.33 10.03 3.22
C SER A 242 14.22 10.97 2.40
N PRO A 243 14.76 12.03 3.03
CA PRO A 243 15.61 13.00 2.34
C PRO A 243 16.91 12.35 1.86
N VAL A 244 17.26 12.62 0.61
CA VAL A 244 18.53 12.25 -0.01
C VAL A 244 19.64 13.14 0.54
N GLN A 245 20.76 12.53 0.95
CA GLN A 245 21.91 13.24 1.53
C GLN A 245 23.19 13.01 0.73
N ALA A 246 24.07 14.01 0.66
CA ALA A 246 25.39 13.82 0.07
C ALA A 246 26.32 13.02 1.00
N ARG A 247 27.02 12.02 0.48
CA ARG A 247 27.93 11.15 1.24
C ARG A 247 29.26 10.93 0.52
N PRO A 248 30.42 11.04 1.19
CA PRO A 248 31.69 10.72 0.55
C PRO A 248 31.83 9.21 0.33
N ASN A 249 32.31 8.82 -0.84
CA ASN A 249 32.68 7.45 -1.19
C ASN A 249 33.94 7.46 -2.07
N PRO A 250 35.12 7.15 -1.51
CA PRO A 250 36.39 7.24 -2.24
C PRO A 250 36.56 6.20 -3.35
N SER A 251 35.67 5.20 -3.44
CA SER A 251 35.70 4.18 -4.49
C SER A 251 35.11 4.67 -5.82
N ILE A 252 34.43 5.83 -5.83
CA ILE A 252 33.85 6.43 -7.03
C ILE A 252 34.93 7.21 -7.79
N ARG A 253 34.83 7.28 -9.11
CA ARG A 253 35.71 8.11 -9.92
C ARG A 253 35.45 9.61 -9.64
N PRO A 254 36.48 10.45 -9.45
CA PRO A 254 36.31 11.90 -9.38
C PRO A 254 35.56 12.46 -10.59
N GLY A 255 34.68 13.44 -10.36
CA GLY A 255 33.77 13.98 -11.40
C GLY A 255 32.55 13.09 -11.71
N THR A 256 32.34 12.00 -10.97
CA THR A 256 31.14 11.17 -11.07
C THR A 256 30.33 11.27 -9.77
N LEU A 257 29.02 11.44 -9.89
CA LEU A 257 28.06 11.44 -8.78
C LEU A 257 27.16 10.21 -8.91
N GLU A 258 27.22 9.31 -7.92
CA GLU A 258 26.34 8.14 -7.88
C GLU A 258 25.14 8.40 -6.97
N VAL A 259 23.94 8.35 -7.51
CA VAL A 259 22.69 8.49 -6.76
C VAL A 259 22.17 7.10 -6.41
N TRP A 260 22.04 6.83 -5.12
CA TRP A 260 21.52 5.58 -4.58
C TRP A 260 20.23 5.87 -3.81
N ILE A 261 19.09 5.52 -4.41
CA ILE A 261 17.76 5.85 -3.85
C ILE A 261 16.84 4.65 -3.79
N SER A 262 15.98 4.64 -2.76
CA SER A 262 14.99 3.58 -2.58
C SER A 262 13.77 4.10 -1.82
N ASN A 263 12.65 3.42 -2.05
CA ASN A 263 11.38 3.65 -1.37
C ASN A 263 10.83 2.32 -0.84
#